data_AF-A0A953WGE2-F1
#
_entry.id   AF-A0A953WGE2-F1
#
_cell.length_a   1.000
_cell.length_b   1.000
_cell.length_c   1.000
_cell.angle_alpha   90.00
_cell.angle_beta   90.00
_cell.angle_gamma   90.00
#
_symmetry.space_group_name_H-M   'P 1'
#
loop_
_entity.id
_entity.type
_entity.pdbx_description
1 polymer ?
#
loop_
_entity_poly.entity_id
_entity_poly.type
_entity_poly.pdbx_seq_one_letter_code
_entity_poly.pdbx_strand_id
1 'polypeptide(L)'
;MTERRETGRPRRNPAGAKGKPGSRPGPGNKSPNKARGPAAEPDWSEGERIAKYLARAGVASRREVERLIEEGKVSVDGKKLMSPAFKVTGKELIRVGR
;
A
#
# COMPACT_ATOMS: atom_id res chain seq x y z
N MET A 1 72.78 20.20 -27.58
CA MET A 1 71.65 20.71 -28.38
C MET A 1 70.39 20.59 -27.55
N THR A 2 69.75 21.73 -27.28
CA THR A 2 68.61 21.90 -26.39
C THR A 2 67.33 21.87 -27.21
N GLU A 3 66.47 20.86 -27.01
CA GLU A 3 65.16 20.80 -27.65
C GLU A 3 64.12 20.46 -26.57
N ARG A 4 63.43 21.47 -26.02
CA ARG A 4 62.32 22.30 -26.54
C ARG A 4 60.98 21.55 -26.59
N ARG A 5 60.16 21.91 -25.59
CA ARG A 5 58.74 22.29 -25.71
C ARG A 5 57.73 21.18 -26.07
N GLU A 6 57.03 20.68 -25.06
CA GLU A 6 55.57 20.50 -25.14
C GLU A 6 54.91 20.48 -23.75
N THR A 7 54.86 21.63 -23.09
CA THR A 7 53.89 21.87 -21.99
C THR A 7 52.54 22.21 -22.61
N GLY A 8 51.82 21.20 -23.09
CA GLY A 8 50.45 21.30 -23.59
C GLY A 8 49.41 20.91 -22.54
N ARG A 9 49.32 21.64 -21.42
CA ARG A 9 48.14 21.56 -20.55
C ARG A 9 47.19 22.71 -20.91
N PRO A 10 46.11 22.48 -21.69
CA PRO A 10 45.12 23.53 -21.86
C PRO A 10 44.43 23.80 -20.52
N ARG A 11 44.59 25.05 -20.06
CA ARG A 11 43.81 25.66 -18.98
C ARG A 11 42.36 25.75 -19.44
N ARG A 12 41.43 25.08 -18.75
CA ARG A 12 40.01 25.41 -18.83
C ARG A 12 39.52 25.79 -17.44
N ASN A 13 39.51 27.08 -17.17
CA ASN A 13 38.81 27.70 -16.05
C ASN A 13 37.38 28.09 -16.51
N PRO A 14 36.45 28.48 -15.61
CA PRO A 14 35.11 27.92 -15.52
C PRO A 14 34.05 28.98 -15.86
N ALA A 15 32.77 28.60 -15.85
CA ALA A 15 31.62 29.39 -15.35
C ALA A 15 30.35 29.10 -16.15
N GLY A 16 29.31 28.67 -15.42
CA GLY A 16 27.89 28.76 -15.77
C GLY A 16 27.39 27.72 -16.78
N ALA A 17 26.26 27.03 -16.60
CA ALA A 17 25.22 27.09 -15.58
C ALA A 17 24.29 25.87 -15.80
N LYS A 18 23.46 25.57 -14.79
CA LYS A 18 22.25 24.71 -14.80
C LYS A 18 22.41 23.22 -14.46
N GLY A 19 22.37 22.96 -13.15
CA GLY A 19 21.33 22.17 -12.47
C GLY A 19 21.01 20.73 -12.91
N LYS A 20 21.53 19.78 -12.12
CA LYS A 20 20.89 18.60 -11.46
C LYS A 20 19.99 17.59 -12.23
N PRO A 21 19.94 16.32 -11.73
CA PRO A 21 19.73 15.10 -12.51
C PRO A 21 18.25 14.72 -12.67
N GLY A 22 17.87 14.27 -13.87
CA GLY A 22 16.56 13.69 -14.14
C GLY A 22 16.56 12.17 -13.94
N SER A 23 16.44 11.70 -12.71
CA SER A 23 15.98 10.34 -12.45
C SER A 23 14.55 10.23 -12.98
N ARG A 24 14.32 9.40 -14.01
CA ARG A 24 12.97 9.05 -14.48
C ARG A 24 12.15 8.54 -13.29
N PRO A 25 11.01 9.16 -12.93
CA PRO A 25 10.09 8.52 -12.00
C PRO A 25 9.42 7.36 -12.75
N GLY A 26 9.76 6.12 -12.39
CA GLY A 26 8.92 4.97 -12.73
C GLY A 26 7.52 5.16 -12.14
N PRO A 27 6.47 4.53 -12.70
CA PRO A 27 5.12 4.66 -12.18
C PRO A 27 5.11 4.18 -10.72
N GLY A 28 5.03 5.15 -9.81
CA GLY A 28 4.93 4.88 -8.39
C GLY A 28 3.76 3.95 -8.17
N ASN A 29 4.00 2.89 -7.41
CA ASN A 29 2.94 2.08 -6.83
C ASN A 29 2.05 3.03 -6.03
N LYS A 30 0.99 3.55 -6.67
CA LYS A 30 -0.08 4.32 -6.03
C LYS A 30 -0.82 3.32 -5.16
N SER A 31 -0.23 2.96 -4.03
CA SER A 31 -1.01 2.61 -2.86
C SER A 31 -1.90 3.82 -2.61
N PRO A 32 -3.24 3.70 -2.74
CA PRO A 32 -4.09 4.80 -2.37
C PRO A 32 -4.02 4.84 -0.84
N ASN A 33 -3.06 5.60 -0.32
CA ASN A 33 -3.12 6.11 1.03
C ASN A 33 -4.30 7.09 1.04
N LYS A 34 -5.52 6.52 1.12
CA LYS A 34 -6.76 7.26 1.13
C LYS A 34 -6.76 8.06 2.42
N ALA A 35 -6.66 9.36 2.21
CA ALA A 35 -6.42 10.40 3.18
C ALA A 35 -7.23 10.22 4.47
N ARG A 36 -6.57 10.59 5.56
CA ARG A 36 -7.10 10.88 6.89
C ARG A 36 -8.11 12.05 6.75
N GLY A 37 -9.37 11.73 6.49
CA GLY A 37 -10.51 12.65 6.51
C GLY A 37 -11.65 12.04 7.34
N PRO A 38 -12.60 12.84 7.88
CA PRO A 38 -13.67 12.33 8.72
C PRO A 38 -14.46 11.28 7.94
N ALA A 39 -14.76 10.18 8.64
CA ALA A 39 -15.23 8.92 8.10
C ALA A 39 -16.24 9.11 6.97
N ALA A 40 -15.81 8.84 5.73
CA ALA A 40 -16.75 8.51 4.67
C ALA A 40 -17.61 7.36 5.21
N GLU A 41 -18.89 7.63 5.40
CA GLU A 41 -19.86 6.65 5.85
C GLU A 41 -19.68 5.39 5.00
N PRO A 42 -19.48 4.23 5.63
CA PRO A 42 -19.16 3.04 4.88
C PRO A 42 -20.39 2.65 4.06
N ASP A 43 -20.32 2.89 2.74
CA ASP A 43 -21.25 2.30 1.81
C ASP A 43 -20.96 0.79 1.77
N TRP A 44 -21.79 0.03 2.48
CA TRP A 44 -21.76 -1.43 2.49
C TRP A 44 -22.62 -2.02 1.36
N SER A 45 -23.15 -1.17 0.46
CA SER A 45 -24.15 -1.55 -0.55
C SER A 45 -23.57 -2.48 -1.63
N GLU A 46 -22.28 -2.42 -1.92
CA GLU A 46 -21.63 -3.27 -2.94
C GLU A 46 -21.07 -4.61 -2.39
N GLY A 47 -21.21 -4.87 -1.07
CA GLY A 47 -20.63 -6.04 -0.42
C GLY A 47 -19.10 -5.93 -0.29
N GLU A 48 -18.63 -5.75 0.95
CA GLU A 48 -17.22 -5.59 1.26
C GLU A 48 -16.60 -6.95 1.67
N ARG A 49 -15.31 -7.18 1.39
CA ARG A 49 -14.64 -8.40 1.89
C ARG A 49 -14.72 -8.48 3.41
N ILE A 50 -15.04 -9.66 3.95
CA ILE A 50 -15.16 -9.87 5.40
C ILE A 50 -13.91 -9.44 6.18
N ALA A 51 -12.71 -9.65 5.63
CA ALA A 51 -11.46 -9.21 6.25
C ALA A 51 -11.39 -7.67 6.42
N LYS A 52 -11.88 -6.93 5.43
CA LYS A 52 -11.92 -5.46 5.46
C LYS A 52 -13.09 -4.96 6.32
N TYR A 53 -14.23 -5.65 6.27
CA TYR A 53 -15.37 -5.39 7.15
C TYR A 53 -14.98 -5.50 8.63
N LEU A 54 -14.40 -6.64 9.04
CA LEU A 54 -14.00 -6.91 10.42
C LEU A 54 -12.86 -6.01 10.89
N ALA A 55 -11.90 -5.69 10.01
CA ALA A 55 -10.85 -4.73 10.33
C ALA A 55 -11.41 -3.32 10.58
N ARG A 56 -12.45 -2.91 9.85
CA ARG A 56 -13.11 -1.62 10.04
C ARG A 56 -14.05 -1.60 11.24
N ALA A 57 -14.66 -2.75 11.57
CA ALA A 57 -15.42 -2.95 12.80
C ALA A 57 -14.53 -3.02 14.06
N GLY A 58 -13.19 -3.01 13.90
CA GLY A 58 -12.24 -3.04 15.01
C GLY A 58 -12.11 -4.41 15.69
N VAL A 59 -12.53 -5.49 15.03
CA VAL A 59 -12.51 -6.84 15.61
C VAL A 59 -11.08 -7.39 15.69
N ALA A 60 -10.32 -7.25 14.60
CA ALA A 60 -8.90 -7.62 14.52
C ALA A 60 -8.25 -6.96 13.30
N SER A 61 -6.93 -7.03 13.18
CA SER A 61 -6.23 -6.57 11.97
C SER A 61 -6.67 -7.36 10.74
N ARG A 62 -6.61 -6.75 9.55
CA ARG A 62 -6.97 -7.44 8.28
C ARG A 62 -6.33 -8.83 8.15
N ARG A 63 -5.03 -8.94 8.44
CA ARG A 63 -4.26 -10.19 8.36
C ARG A 63 -4.65 -11.20 9.42
N GLU A 64 -4.98 -10.73 10.63
CA GLU A 64 -5.50 -11.60 11.68
C GLU A 64 -6.85 -12.17 11.28
N VAL A 65 -7.74 -11.35 10.73
CA VAL A 65 -9.04 -11.83 10.26
C VAL A 65 -8.87 -12.90 9.18
N GLU A 66 -7.99 -12.69 8.20
CA GLU A 66 -7.71 -13.69 7.16
C GLU A 66 -7.24 -15.02 7.79
N ARG A 67 -6.32 -14.98 8.78
CA ARG A 67 -5.89 -16.18 9.53
C ARG A 67 -7.01 -16.82 10.35
N LEU A 68 -7.82 -16.03 11.05
CA LEU A 68 -8.94 -16.53 11.85
C LEU A 68 -10.00 -17.23 10.98
N ILE A 69 -10.19 -16.76 9.74
CA ILE A 69 -11.07 -17.41 8.76
C ILE A 69 -10.44 -18.73 8.28
N GLU A 70 -9.15 -18.74 7.96
CA GLU A 70 -8.44 -19.97 7.60
C GLU A 70 -8.45 -21.01 8.74
N GLU A 71 -8.38 -20.55 9.99
CA GLU A 71 -8.53 -21.38 11.20
C GLU A 71 -9.99 -21.78 11.49
N GLY A 72 -10.98 -21.21 10.79
CA GLY A 72 -12.39 -21.51 11.03
C GLY A 72 -12.96 -20.93 12.33
N LYS A 73 -12.34 -19.87 12.86
CA LYS A 73 -12.76 -19.15 14.08
C LYS A 73 -13.79 -18.05 13.79
N VAL A 74 -14.09 -17.77 12.52
CA VAL A 74 -15.09 -16.79 12.10
C VAL A 74 -16.34 -17.50 11.57
N SER A 75 -17.50 -17.12 12.09
CA SER A 75 -18.81 -17.60 11.67
C SER A 75 -19.69 -16.45 11.21
N VAL A 76 -20.42 -16.64 10.10
CA VAL A 76 -21.38 -15.68 9.55
C VAL A 76 -22.74 -16.35 9.44
N ASP A 77 -23.77 -15.76 10.03
CA ASP A 77 -25.12 -16.33 10.12
C ASP A 77 -25.14 -17.77 10.67
N GLY A 78 -24.23 -18.05 11.62
CA GLY A 78 -24.06 -19.36 12.23
C GLY A 78 -23.25 -20.37 11.40
N LYS A 79 -22.80 -20.00 10.19
CA LYS A 79 -21.95 -20.85 9.33
C LYS A 79 -20.49 -20.43 9.44
N LYS A 80 -19.60 -21.37 9.76
CA LYS A 80 -18.15 -21.10 9.77
C LYS A 80 -17.67 -20.79 8.36
N LEU A 81 -16.94 -19.69 8.22
CA LEU A 81 -16.25 -19.37 6.97
C LEU A 81 -14.85 -19.96 7.00
N MET A 82 -14.50 -20.59 5.88
CA MET A 82 -13.15 -21.08 5.57
C MET A 82 -12.50 -20.26 4.45
N SER A 83 -13.24 -19.32 3.86
CA SER A 83 -12.77 -18.55 2.70
C SER A 83 -12.69 -17.05 3.02
N PRO A 84 -11.50 -16.43 2.93
CA PRO A 84 -11.31 -15.00 3.16
C PRO A 84 -11.85 -14.12 2.02
N ALA A 85 -12.27 -14.72 0.90
CA ALA A 85 -12.87 -14.02 -0.22
C ALA A 85 -14.37 -13.75 -0.05
N PHE A 86 -14.97 -14.17 1.07
CA PHE A 86 -16.37 -13.94 1.36
C PHE A 86 -16.68 -12.44 1.49
N LYS A 87 -17.75 -11.99 0.82
CA LYS A 87 -18.23 -10.61 0.88
C LYS A 87 -19.42 -10.53 1.84
N VAL A 88 -19.43 -9.50 2.66
CA VAL A 88 -20.50 -9.20 3.61
C VAL A 88 -21.07 -7.81 3.33
N THR A 89 -22.37 -7.67 3.53
CA THR A 89 -23.09 -6.40 3.39
C THR A 89 -23.31 -5.70 4.73
N GLY A 90 -22.89 -6.32 5.83
CA GLY A 90 -23.06 -5.81 7.19
C GLY A 90 -24.44 -6.06 7.78
N LYS A 91 -25.30 -6.80 7.06
CA LYS A 91 -26.59 -7.29 7.55
C LYS A 91 -26.48 -8.67 8.21
N GLU A 92 -25.37 -9.35 7.94
CA GLU A 92 -25.06 -10.70 8.38
C GLU A 92 -24.55 -10.72 9.83
N LEU A 93 -24.91 -11.76 10.59
CA LEU A 93 -24.46 -11.95 11.97
C LEU A 93 -23.07 -12.56 12.00
N ILE A 94 -22.04 -11.73 12.20
CA ILE A 94 -20.64 -12.18 12.27
C ILE A 94 -20.23 -12.43 13.72
N ARG A 95 -19.77 -13.64 14.01
CA ARG A 95 -19.21 -14.06 15.30
C ARG A 95 -17.76 -14.47 15.11
N VAL A 96 -16.88 -13.94 15.95
CA VAL A 96 -15.47 -14.34 16.01
C VAL A 96 -15.26 -15.03 17.35
N GLY A 97 -14.87 -16.30 17.32
CA GLY A 97 -14.51 -17.06 18.50
C GLY A 97 -13.17 -16.56 19.04
N ARG A 98 -13.19 -15.94 20.22
CA ARG A 98 -11.98 -15.57 20.97
C ARG A 98 -11.44 -16.78 21.73
#